data_AF-X1UM34-F1
#
_entry.id   AF-X1UM34-F1
#
_cell.length_a   1.000
_cell.length_b   1.000
_cell.length_c   1.000
_cell.angle_alpha   90.00
_cell.angle_beta   90.00
_cell.angle_gamma   90.00
#
_symmetry.space_group_name_H-M   'P 1'
#
loop_
_entity.id
_entity.type
_entity.pdbx_description
1 polymer ?
#
loop_
_entity_poly.entity_id
_entity_poly.type
_entity_poly.pdbx_seq_one_letter_code
_entity_poly.pdbx_strand_id
1 'polypeptide(L)'
;YGEERVDFELPETQTFEIRSPDGSAHPYHLLSALGAAIHWGLTNPDEALKIAEDLYLEGNLFEDKAKGYRYDDLPGSCAEAAKYLEKERMLYEEMGFPSELIEGVIKRLNSYKDEDIYKELDKDPEEMKMFLGKYIHCG
;
A
#
# COMPACT_ATOMS: atom_id res chain seq x y z
N TYR A 1 4.19 -2.56 43.48
CA TYR A 1 4.11 -1.35 42.63
C TYR A 1 5.37 -0.55 42.88
N GLY A 2 6.42 -0.76 42.07
CA GLY A 2 7.71 -0.16 42.36
C GLY A 2 8.80 -0.60 41.38
N GLU A 3 8.50 -0.55 40.09
CA GLU A 3 9.57 -0.43 39.10
C GLU A 3 9.64 1.04 38.69
N GLU A 4 10.83 1.60 38.86
CA GLU A 4 11.22 2.94 38.43
C GLU A 4 11.02 2.98 36.90
N ARG A 5 10.16 3.88 36.40
CA ARG A 5 10.06 4.11 34.96
C ARG A 5 11.39 4.71 34.53
N VAL A 6 12.21 3.90 33.86
CA VAL A 6 13.38 4.39 33.15
C VAL A 6 12.86 5.35 32.08
N ASP A 7 13.37 6.58 32.06
CA ASP A 7 13.05 7.53 30.98
C ASP A 7 13.55 6.91 29.66
N PHE A 8 12.61 6.40 28.87
CA PHE A 8 12.88 5.87 27.55
C PHE A 8 13.02 7.06 26.60
N GLU A 9 14.25 7.51 26.37
CA GLU A 9 14.56 8.51 25.35
C GLU A 9 14.35 7.88 23.96
N LEU A 10 13.18 8.14 23.38
CA LEU A 10 12.95 7.89 21.96
C LEU A 10 13.86 8.82 21.15
N PRO A 11 14.52 8.34 20.08
CA PRO A 11 15.21 9.22 19.17
C PRO A 11 14.20 10.26 18.63
N GLU A 12 14.48 11.56 18.81
CA GLU A 12 13.59 12.65 18.39
C GLU A 12 13.26 12.63 16.88
N THR A 13 14.02 11.85 16.10
CA THR A 13 13.99 11.82 14.63
C THR A 13 13.65 10.46 14.04
N GLN A 14 13.17 9.49 14.82
CA GLN A 14 12.81 8.18 14.28
C GLN A 14 11.54 8.27 13.41
N THR A 15 11.69 8.02 12.12
CA THR A 15 10.61 8.04 11.13
C THR A 15 10.69 6.82 10.23
N PHE A 16 9.58 6.48 9.57
CA PHE A 16 9.55 5.52 8.46
C PHE A 16 9.08 6.22 7.17
N GLU A 17 9.48 5.68 6.02
CA GLU A 17 9.10 6.18 4.71
C GLU A 17 8.21 5.14 4.00
N ILE A 18 7.03 5.55 3.55
CA ILE A 18 6.19 4.77 2.64
C ILE A 18 6.38 5.28 1.21
N ARG A 19 6.86 4.41 0.31
CA ARG A 19 7.29 4.79 -1.05
C ARG A 19 6.35 4.36 -2.16
N SER A 20 5.33 3.59 -1.83
CA SER A 20 4.35 3.06 -2.79
C SER A 20 3.40 4.13 -3.38
N PRO A 21 2.95 5.15 -2.62
CA PRO A 21 2.07 6.18 -3.18
C PRO A 21 2.78 7.11 -4.15
N ASP A 22 2.06 7.59 -5.17
CA ASP A 22 2.51 8.59 -6.13
C ASP A 22 1.67 9.89 -6.08
N GLY A 23 2.03 10.86 -6.92
CA GLY A 23 1.38 12.18 -6.97
C GLY A 23 -0.08 12.18 -7.44
N SER A 24 -0.61 11.05 -7.91
CA SER A 24 -2.02 10.91 -8.32
C SER A 24 -2.96 10.59 -7.15
N ALA A 25 -2.41 10.19 -6.00
CA ALA A 25 -3.19 9.82 -4.82
C ALA A 25 -3.97 11.01 -4.24
N HIS A 26 -5.19 10.76 -3.75
CA HIS A 26 -5.95 11.77 -3.01
C HIS A 26 -5.33 11.94 -1.62
N PRO A 27 -4.72 13.09 -1.28
CA PRO A 27 -3.83 13.21 -0.12
C PRO A 27 -4.56 12.94 1.20
N TYR A 28 -5.79 13.41 1.34
CA TYR A 28 -6.58 13.17 2.55
C TYR A 28 -6.97 11.70 2.72
N HIS A 29 -7.24 10.99 1.63
CA HIS A 29 -7.60 9.57 1.73
C HIS A 29 -6.36 8.75 2.07
N LEU A 30 -5.24 9.04 1.43
CA LEU A 30 -3.96 8.39 1.68
C LEU A 30 -3.54 8.54 3.15
N LEU A 31 -3.51 9.77 3.66
CA LEU A 31 -3.07 10.03 5.05
C LEU A 31 -4.03 9.41 6.07
N SER A 32 -5.35 9.48 5.83
CA SER A 32 -6.34 8.88 6.73
C SER A 32 -6.23 7.36 6.74
N ALA A 33 -6.06 6.73 5.56
CA ALA A 33 -5.95 5.28 5.44
C ALA A 33 -4.65 4.77 6.07
N LEU A 34 -3.55 5.53 5.92
CA LEU A 34 -2.29 5.26 6.62
C LEU A 34 -2.47 5.37 8.14
N GLY A 35 -3.20 6.37 8.62
CA GLY A 35 -3.56 6.51 10.03
C GLY A 35 -4.34 5.30 10.57
N ALA A 36 -5.31 4.79 9.81
CA ALA A 36 -6.06 3.58 10.15
C ALA A 36 -5.14 2.35 10.25
N ALA A 37 -4.24 2.15 9.28
CA ALA A 37 -3.28 1.04 9.31
C ALA A 37 -2.28 1.14 10.47
N ILE A 38 -1.75 2.34 10.76
CA ILE A 38 -0.88 2.59 11.91
C ILE A 38 -1.61 2.29 13.21
N HIS A 39 -2.84 2.78 13.35
CA HIS A 39 -3.65 2.52 14.54
C HIS A 39 -3.85 1.02 14.74
N TRP A 40 -4.25 0.29 13.68
CA TRP A 40 -4.39 -1.16 13.72
C TRP A 40 -3.11 -1.86 14.16
N GLY A 41 -1.95 -1.48 13.60
CA GLY A 41 -0.67 -2.09 13.97
C GLY A 41 -0.27 -1.82 15.43
N LEU A 42 -0.58 -0.62 15.95
CA LEU A 42 -0.30 -0.27 17.34
C LEU A 42 -1.26 -0.96 18.33
N THR A 43 -2.49 -1.26 17.92
CA THR A 43 -3.47 -1.95 18.78
C THR A 43 -3.42 -3.48 18.68
N ASN A 44 -2.75 -4.03 17.66
CA ASN A 44 -2.59 -5.46 17.44
C ASN A 44 -1.08 -5.80 17.33
N PRO A 45 -0.30 -5.60 18.41
CA PRO A 45 1.16 -5.63 18.34
C PRO A 45 1.73 -7.01 18.03
N ASP A 46 1.11 -8.10 18.50
CA ASP A 46 1.61 -9.46 18.27
C ASP A 46 1.51 -9.82 16.77
N GLU A 47 0.37 -9.55 16.15
CA GLU A 47 0.16 -9.73 14.71
C GLU A 47 1.04 -8.79 13.89
N ALA A 48 1.12 -7.51 14.28
CA ALA A 48 1.90 -6.51 13.55
C ALA A 48 3.41 -6.82 13.58
N LEU A 49 3.95 -7.23 14.73
CA LEU A 49 5.35 -7.62 14.86
C LEU A 49 5.67 -8.87 14.04
N LYS A 50 4.75 -9.84 14.02
CA LYS A 50 4.90 -11.03 13.18
C LYS A 50 4.91 -10.66 11.69
N ILE A 51 4.00 -9.79 11.23
CA ILE A 51 4.00 -9.30 9.84
C ILE A 51 5.33 -8.59 9.53
N ALA A 52 5.83 -7.76 10.45
CA ALA A 52 7.10 -7.06 10.26
C ALA A 52 8.28 -8.03 10.15
N GLU A 53 8.31 -9.12 10.93
CA GLU A 53 9.33 -10.16 10.84
C GLU A 53 9.22 -10.97 9.53
N ASP A 54 8.00 -11.39 9.16
CA ASP A 54 7.74 -12.16 7.95
C ASP A 54 8.05 -11.36 6.67
N LEU A 55 7.82 -10.04 6.69
CA LEU A 55 8.09 -9.12 5.59
C LEU A 55 9.47 -8.46 5.68
N TYR A 56 10.27 -8.77 6.70
CA TYR A 56 11.61 -8.22 6.82
C TYR A 56 12.48 -8.74 5.67
N LEU A 57 13.07 -7.80 4.93
CA LEU A 57 13.96 -8.09 3.83
C LEU A 57 15.34 -7.48 4.10
N GLU A 58 16.35 -8.34 4.07
CA GLU A 58 17.74 -7.93 4.06
C GLU A 58 18.36 -8.15 2.68
N GLY A 59 18.91 -7.08 2.11
CA GLY A 59 19.60 -7.09 0.81
C GLY A 59 18.71 -6.78 -0.40
N ASN A 60 19.22 -7.06 -1.59
CA ASN A 60 18.58 -6.72 -2.86
C ASN A 60 17.75 -7.90 -3.41
N LEU A 61 16.43 -7.74 -3.46
CA LEU A 61 15.48 -8.71 -4.04
C LEU A 61 15.79 -9.08 -5.50
N PHE A 62 16.38 -8.16 -6.27
CA PHE A 62 16.64 -8.36 -7.69
C PHE A 62 17.90 -9.20 -7.97
N GLU A 63 18.77 -9.38 -6.97
CA GLU A 63 19.98 -10.20 -7.08
C GLU A 63 19.70 -11.67 -6.76
N ASP A 64 18.72 -11.95 -5.90
CA ASP A 64 18.31 -13.29 -5.52
C ASP A 64 16.82 -13.49 -5.76
N LYS A 65 16.49 -13.88 -7.00
CA LYS A 65 15.10 -14.13 -7.42
C LYS A 65 14.39 -15.17 -6.56
N ALA A 66 15.11 -16.10 -5.91
CA ALA A 66 14.49 -17.08 -5.03
C ALA A 66 13.91 -16.45 -3.76
N LYS A 67 14.50 -15.34 -3.27
CA LYS A 67 13.97 -14.55 -2.15
C LYS A 67 12.71 -13.78 -2.53
N GLY A 68 12.60 -13.33 -3.78
CA GLY A 68 11.45 -12.56 -4.28
C GLY A 68 10.12 -13.29 -4.22
N TYR A 69 10.10 -14.59 -4.50
CA TYR A 69 8.86 -15.39 -4.50
C TYR A 69 8.18 -15.56 -3.12
N ARG A 70 8.79 -15.06 -2.04
CA ARG A 70 8.24 -15.14 -0.68
C ARG A 70 7.33 -13.95 -0.35
N TYR A 71 7.36 -12.90 -1.15
CA TYR A 71 6.62 -11.66 -0.91
C TYR A 71 5.47 -11.54 -1.91
N ASP A 72 4.34 -11.02 -1.44
CA ASP A 72 3.24 -10.66 -2.31
C ASP A 72 3.56 -9.36 -3.06
N ASP A 73 3.19 -9.31 -4.34
CA ASP A 73 3.29 -8.10 -5.14
C ASP A 73 2.21 -7.08 -4.73
N LEU A 74 2.52 -5.80 -4.89
CA LEU A 74 1.50 -4.75 -4.82
C LEU A 74 0.50 -4.91 -5.98
N PRO A 75 -0.75 -4.41 -5.83
CA PRO A 75 -1.73 -4.44 -6.90
C PRO A 75 -1.17 -3.84 -8.19
N GLY A 76 -1.25 -4.60 -9.29
CA GLY A 76 -0.75 -4.15 -10.59
C GLY A 76 -1.70 -3.17 -11.27
N SER A 77 -3.00 -3.22 -10.96
CA SER A 77 -4.01 -2.39 -11.63
C SER A 77 -4.93 -1.69 -10.63
N CYS A 78 -5.63 -0.65 -11.08
CA CYS A 78 -6.70 -0.02 -10.31
C CYS A 78 -7.80 -1.03 -9.97
N ALA A 79 -8.19 -1.87 -10.93
CA ALA A 79 -9.16 -2.94 -10.72
C ALA A 79 -8.72 -3.92 -9.62
N GLU A 80 -7.43 -4.29 -9.59
CA GLU A 80 -6.89 -5.14 -8.54
C GLU A 80 -6.83 -4.43 -7.18
N ALA A 81 -6.41 -3.16 -7.16
CA ALA A 81 -6.43 -2.35 -5.94
C ALA A 81 -7.86 -2.22 -5.37
N ALA A 82 -8.88 -2.14 -6.23
CA ALA A 82 -10.28 -2.12 -5.83
C ALA A 82 -10.71 -3.42 -5.12
N LYS A 83 -10.22 -4.58 -5.59
CA LYS A 83 -10.50 -5.89 -4.95
C LYS A 83 -9.86 -5.98 -3.56
N TYR A 84 -8.62 -5.53 -3.41
CA TYR A 84 -7.96 -5.47 -2.10
C TYR A 84 -8.68 -4.50 -1.14
N LEU A 85 -9.06 -3.32 -1.62
CA LEU A 85 -9.82 -2.35 -0.82
C LEU A 85 -11.17 -2.92 -0.36
N GLU A 86 -11.91 -3.62 -1.23
CA GLU A 86 -13.16 -4.28 -0.83
C GLU A 86 -12.91 -5.38 0.21
N LYS A 87 -11.88 -6.20 0.02
CA LYS A 87 -11.52 -7.28 0.95
C LYS A 87 -11.19 -6.75 2.35
N GLU A 88 -10.52 -5.61 2.44
CA GLU A 88 -10.05 -5.02 3.69
C GLU A 88 -10.92 -3.86 4.20
N ARG A 89 -12.07 -3.60 3.56
CA ARG A 89 -12.91 -2.43 3.84
C ARG A 89 -13.24 -2.25 5.33
N MET A 90 -13.45 -3.34 6.05
CA MET A 90 -13.79 -3.34 7.47
C MET A 90 -12.74 -2.61 8.32
N LEU A 91 -11.45 -2.75 7.98
CA LEU A 91 -10.36 -2.07 8.69
C LEU A 91 -10.50 -0.55 8.62
N TYR A 92 -11.04 -0.04 7.52
CA TYR A 92 -11.28 1.39 7.33
C TYR A 92 -12.61 1.82 7.93
N GLU A 93 -13.68 1.05 7.74
CA GLU A 93 -15.02 1.39 8.28
C GLU A 93 -15.01 1.45 9.81
N GLU A 94 -14.33 0.53 10.48
CA GLU A 94 -14.16 0.54 11.95
C GLU A 94 -13.40 1.77 12.46
N MET A 95 -12.56 2.37 11.61
CA MET A 95 -11.83 3.61 11.88
C MET A 95 -12.61 4.88 11.52
N GLY A 96 -13.88 4.74 11.12
CA GLY A 96 -14.80 5.86 10.86
C GLY A 96 -14.89 6.29 9.39
N PHE A 97 -14.38 5.49 8.45
CA PHE A 97 -14.60 5.74 7.03
C PHE A 97 -16.05 5.42 6.66
N PRO A 98 -16.79 6.32 5.99
CA PRO A 98 -18.12 6.01 5.51
C PRO A 98 -18.10 4.90 4.44
N SER A 99 -19.03 3.95 4.53
CA SER A 99 -19.17 2.86 3.53
C SER A 99 -19.30 3.41 2.11
N GLU A 100 -20.07 4.49 1.95
CA GLU A 100 -20.31 5.14 0.66
C GLU A 100 -19.03 5.77 0.08
N LEU A 101 -18.10 6.20 0.93
CA LEU A 101 -16.81 6.71 0.49
C LEU A 101 -15.98 5.57 -0.11
N ILE A 102 -15.88 4.44 0.58
CA ILE A 102 -15.13 3.27 0.12
C ILE A 102 -15.73 2.74 -1.18
N GLU A 103 -17.06 2.58 -1.24
CA GLU A 103 -17.78 2.20 -2.46
C GLU A 103 -17.51 3.16 -3.63
N GLY A 104 -17.49 4.46 -3.36
CA GLY A 104 -17.16 5.48 -4.36
C GLY A 104 -15.74 5.32 -4.90
N VAL A 105 -14.76 5.06 -4.03
CA VAL A 105 -13.37 4.81 -4.44
C VAL A 105 -13.26 3.53 -5.27
N ILE A 106 -13.89 2.43 -4.82
CA ILE A 106 -13.92 1.15 -5.54
C ILE A 106 -14.54 1.32 -6.92
N LYS A 107 -15.67 2.02 -7.02
CA LYS A 107 -16.33 2.31 -8.30
C LYS A 107 -15.43 3.12 -9.22
N ARG A 108 -14.71 4.11 -8.69
CA ARG A 108 -13.75 4.91 -9.47
C ARG A 108 -12.61 4.06 -9.99
N LEU A 109 -12.00 3.23 -9.13
CA LEU A 109 -10.92 2.33 -9.52
C LEU A 109 -11.36 1.34 -10.62
N ASN A 110 -12.53 0.72 -10.47
CA ASN A 110 -13.08 -0.17 -11.49
C ASN A 110 -13.47 0.54 -12.80
N SER A 111 -13.68 1.86 -12.78
CA SER A 111 -14.03 2.61 -13.98
C SER A 111 -12.89 2.74 -14.99
N TYR A 112 -11.63 2.54 -14.56
CA TYR A 112 -10.47 2.55 -15.46
C TYR A 112 -10.39 1.29 -16.34
N LYS A 113 -11.02 0.19 -15.93
CA LYS A 113 -11.10 -1.07 -16.69
C LYS A 113 -9.73 -1.59 -17.13
N ASP A 114 -8.76 -1.54 -16.22
CA ASP A 114 -7.34 -1.80 -16.49
C ASP A 114 -6.86 -3.19 -16.01
N GLU A 115 -7.78 -4.12 -15.74
CA GLU A 115 -7.47 -5.45 -15.20
C GLU A 115 -6.50 -6.26 -16.08
N ASP A 116 -6.60 -6.12 -17.40
CA ASP A 116 -5.75 -6.82 -18.36
C ASP A 116 -4.72 -5.89 -19.03
N ILE A 117 -4.52 -4.66 -18.52
CA ILE A 117 -3.75 -3.63 -19.22
C ILE A 117 -2.31 -4.06 -19.54
N TYR A 118 -1.64 -4.79 -18.64
CA TYR A 118 -0.30 -5.31 -18.91
C TYR A 118 -0.29 -6.34 -20.03
N LYS A 119 -1.30 -7.23 -20.10
CA LYS A 119 -1.40 -8.22 -21.18
C LYS A 119 -1.67 -7.57 -22.53
N GLU A 120 -2.33 -6.42 -22.54
CA GLU A 120 -2.56 -5.63 -23.74
C GLU A 120 -1.28 -4.93 -24.18
N LEU A 121 -0.61 -4.23 -23.26
CA LEU A 121 0.60 -3.46 -23.56
C LEU A 121 1.84 -4.33 -23.85
N ASP A 122 1.94 -5.53 -23.29
CA ASP A 122 3.07 -6.45 -23.54
C ASP A 122 3.12 -6.95 -24.99
N LYS A 123 2.00 -6.86 -25.72
CA LYS A 123 1.92 -7.28 -27.12
C LYS A 123 2.60 -6.30 -28.08
N ASP A 124 2.72 -5.02 -27.70
CA ASP A 124 3.28 -3.97 -28.54
C ASP A 124 4.14 -2.98 -27.72
N PRO A 125 5.48 -3.08 -27.81
CA PRO A 125 6.40 -2.16 -27.13
C PRO A 125 6.21 -0.69 -27.48
N GLU A 126 5.73 -0.35 -28.68
CA GLU A 126 5.48 1.05 -29.06
C GLU A 126 4.18 1.57 -28.43
N GLU A 127 3.15 0.73 -28.31
CA GLU A 127 1.93 1.05 -27.58
C GLU A 127 2.24 1.27 -26.08
N MET A 128 3.08 0.41 -25.49
CA MET A 128 3.57 0.59 -24.13
C MET A 128 4.29 1.94 -23.96
N LYS A 129 5.20 2.29 -24.86
CA LYS A 129 5.93 3.56 -24.80
C LYS A 129 4.99 4.77 -24.93
N MET A 130 4.03 4.72 -25.84
CA MET A 130 3.02 5.77 -26.00
C MET A 130 2.13 5.91 -24.76
N PHE A 131 1.74 4.78 -24.16
CA PHE A 131 0.96 4.73 -22.93
C PHE A 131 1.73 5.36 -21.76
N LEU A 132 2.98 4.95 -21.56
CA LEU A 132 3.85 5.52 -20.52
C LEU A 132 4.00 7.03 -20.72
N GLY A 133 4.25 7.50 -21.95
CA GLY A 133 4.39 8.94 -22.23
C GLY A 133 3.10 9.76 -22.00
N LYS A 134 1.93 9.12 -22.05
CA LYS A 134 0.64 9.77 -21.81
C LYS A 134 0.34 9.96 -20.32
N TYR A 135 0.69 8.98 -19.48
CA TYR A 135 0.25 8.92 -18.10
C TYR A 135 1.36 9.07 -17.06
N ILE A 136 2.61 8.74 -17.41
CA ILE A 136 3.76 9.04 -16.56
C ILE A 136 4.15 10.50 -16.76
N HIS A 137 3.67 11.34 -15.86
CA HIS A 137 4.17 12.69 -15.71
C HIS A 137 5.45 12.64 -14.87
N CYS A 138 6.59 12.49 -15.53
CA CYS A 138 7.88 12.81 -14.91
C CYS A 138 7.91 14.32 -14.67
N GLY A 139 7.84 14.74 -13.40
CA GLY A 139 8.11 16.12 -13.00
C GLY A 139 9.54 16.54 -13.30
#